data_AF-A0A3G9JP16-F1
#
_entry.id   AF-A0A3G9JP16-F1
#
_cell.length_a   1.000
_cell.length_b   1.000
_cell.length_c   1.000
_cell.angle_alpha   90.00
_cell.angle_beta   90.00
_cell.angle_gamma   90.00
#
_symmetry.space_group_name_H-M   'P 1'
#
loop_
_entity.id
_entity.type
_entity.pdbx_description
1 polymer ?
#
loop_
_entity_poly.entity_id
_entity_poly.type
_entity_poly.pdbx_seq_one_letter_code
_entity_poly.pdbx_strand_id
1 'polypeptide(L)' 'MRYFTPEGELVPTPAEAAGKAENRVQRERQKAAKLAAKLRELGINPQDNF' A
#
# COMPACT_ATOMS: atom_id res chain seq x y z
N MET A 1 25.39 -11.34 7.75
CA MET A 1 24.75 -12.58 7.27
C MET A 1 23.42 -12.23 6.65
N ARG A 2 23.12 -12.69 5.44
CA ARG A 2 21.81 -12.54 4.79
C ARG A 2 20.92 -13.72 5.24
N TYR A 3 19.70 -13.45 5.67
CA TYR A 3 18.76 -14.48 6.11
C TYR A 3 17.98 -15.00 4.89
N PHE A 4 17.86 -16.32 4.77
CA PHE A 4 17.09 -16.98 3.71
C PHE A 4 15.94 -17.76 4.35
N THR A 5 14.80 -17.79 3.68
CA THR A 5 13.67 -18.67 4.04
C THR A 5 14.07 -20.13 3.82
N PRO A 6 13.37 -21.11 4.42
CA PRO A 6 13.59 -22.53 4.15
C PRO A 6 13.44 -22.91 2.66
N GLU A 7 12.76 -22.07 1.87
CA GLU A 7 12.61 -22.21 0.42
C GLU A 7 13.75 -21.56 -0.40
N GLY A 8 14.78 -21.03 0.26
CA GLY A 8 15.93 -20.40 -0.40
C GLY A 8 15.66 -18.98 -0.91
N GLU A 9 14.51 -18.39 -0.58
CA GLU A 9 14.19 -17.02 -0.92
C GLU A 9 14.85 -16.06 0.08
N LEU A 10 15.53 -15.04 -0.41
CA LEU A 10 16.21 -14.05 0.42
C LEU A 10 15.17 -13.29 1.26
N VAL A 11 15.22 -13.45 2.58
CA VAL A 11 14.33 -12.69 3.48
C VAL A 11 14.80 -11.24 3.44
N PRO A 12 13.94 -10.29 3.02
CA PRO A 12 14.29 -8.88 3.10
C PRO A 12 14.55 -8.54 4.56
N THR A 13 15.57 -7.72 4.81
CA THR A 13 15.83 -7.28 6.18
C THR A 13 14.58 -6.57 6.73
N PRO A 14 14.30 -6.65 8.04
CA PRO A 14 13.11 -5.99 8.60
C PRO A 14 13.08 -4.49 8.30
N ALA A 15 14.24 -3.84 8.16
CA ALA A 15 14.36 -2.46 7.71
C ALA A 15 13.91 -2.25 6.25
N GLU A 16 14.32 -3.12 5.32
CA GLU A 16 13.84 -3.09 3.93
C GLU A 16 12.35 -3.40 3.81
N ALA A 17 11.86 -4.37 4.59
CA ALA A 17 10.44 -4.71 4.63
C ALA A 17 9.60 -3.53 5.15
N ALA A 18 10.05 -2.85 6.20
CA ALA A 18 9.41 -1.64 6.72
C ALA A 18 9.37 -0.52 5.67
N GLY A 19 10.50 -0.18 5.05
CA GLY A 19 10.54 0.86 4.01
C GLY A 19 9.65 0.56 2.81
N LYS A 20 9.58 -0.71 2.39
CA LYS A 20 8.68 -1.16 1.30
C LYS A 20 7.21 -1.08 1.71
N ALA A 21 6.88 -1.47 2.94
CA ALA A 21 5.52 -1.37 3.48
C ALA A 21 5.07 0.09 3.58
N GLU A 22 5.92 0.98 4.09
CA GLU A 22 5.64 2.42 4.15
C GLU A 22 5.39 3.01 2.77
N ASN A 23 6.24 2.70 1.78
CA ASN A 23 6.04 3.18 0.41
C ASN A 23 4.72 2.68 -0.19
N ARG A 24 4.37 1.41 0.08
CA ARG A 24 3.11 0.82 -0.39
C ARG A 24 1.91 1.52 0.24
N VAL A 25 1.91 1.73 1.55
CA VAL A 25 0.84 2.44 2.27
C VAL A 25 0.68 3.87 1.74
N GLN A 26 1.78 4.59 1.52
CA GLN A 26 1.75 5.94 0.96
C GLN A 26 1.13 5.95 -0.45
N ARG A 27 1.56 5.03 -1.33
CA ARG A 27 0.97 4.90 -2.68
C ARG A 27 -0.52 4.56 -2.63
N GLU A 28 -0.92 3.64 -1.76
CA GLU A 28 -2.32 3.24 -1.63
C GLU A 28 -3.19 4.38 -1.11
N ARG A 29 -2.70 5.14 -0.12
CA ARG A 29 -3.38 6.35 0.36
C ARG A 29 -3.53 7.40 -0.75
N GLN A 30 -2.49 7.65 -1.54
CA GLN A 30 -2.55 8.60 -2.66
C GLN A 30 -3.56 8.14 -3.72
N LYS A 31 -3.54 6.85 -4.08
CA LYS A 31 -4.51 6.28 -5.03
C LYS A 31 -5.94 6.37 -4.50
N ALA A 32 -6.16 6.02 -3.23
CA ALA A 32 -7.46 6.11 -2.59
C ALA A 32 -7.97 7.56 -2.54
N ALA A 33 -7.11 8.52 -2.20
CA ALA A 33 -7.46 9.94 -2.20
C ALA A 33 -7.83 10.45 -3.60
N LYS A 34 -7.04 10.10 -4.62
CA LYS A 34 -7.33 10.47 -6.01
C LYS A 34 -8.62 9.83 -6.50
N LEU A 35 -8.84 8.56 -6.17
CA LEU A 35 -10.06 7.85 -6.50
C LEU A 35 -11.28 8.49 -5.82
N ALA A 36 -11.20 8.76 -4.52
CA ALA A 36 -12.27 9.41 -3.78
C ALA A 36 -12.58 10.82 -4.33
N ALA A 37 -11.56 11.60 -4.69
CA ALA A 37 -11.74 12.88 -5.36
C ALA A 37 -12.47 12.70 -6.70
N LYS A 38 -12.05 11.75 -7.53
CA LYS A 38 -12.67 11.50 -8.82
C LYS A 38 -14.11 11.00 -8.71
N LEU A 39 -14.40 10.16 -7.72
CA LEU A 39 -15.76 9.69 -7.44
C LEU A 39 -16.67 10.86 -7.06
N ARG A 40 -16.20 11.75 -6.18
CA ARG A 40 -16.92 12.99 -5.81
C ARG A 40 -17.17 13.91 -7.01
N GLU A 41 -16.18 14.08 -7.89
CA GLU A 41 -16.34 14.85 -9.13
C GLU A 41 -17.41 14.25 -10.06
N LEU A 42 -17.59 12.92 -10.03
CA LEU A 42 -18.61 12.21 -10.81
C LEU A 42 -19.98 12.16 -10.09
N GLY A 43 -20.13 12.82 -8.95
CA GLY A 43 -21.36 12.81 -8.15
C GLY A 43 -21.58 11.51 -7.37
N ILE A 44 -20.57 10.66 -7.24
CA ILE A 44 -20.61 9.41 -6.48
C ILE A 44 -20.01 9.69 -5.10
N ASN A 45 -20.82 9.61 -4.04
CA ASN A 45 -20.35 9.73 -2.67
C ASN A 45 -19.89 8.36 -2.15
N PRO A 46 -18.57 8.11 -1.99
CA PRO A 46 -18.08 6.82 -1.47
C PRO A 46 -18.43 6.56 0.01
N GLN A 47 -19.09 7.52 0.66
CA GLN A 47 -19.51 7.45 2.07
C GLN A 47 -20.97 7.04 2.23
N ASP A 48 -21.75 7.02 1.13
CA ASP A 48 -23.18 6.69 1.15
C ASP A 48 -23.43 5.18 1.24
N ASN A 49 -22.40 4.36 1.06
CA ASN A 49 -22.53 2.91 0.88
C ASN A 49 -22.24 2.09 2.15
N PHE A 50 -22.50 2.65 3.34
CA PHE A 50 -22.32 2.00 4.65
C PHE A 50 -23.59 2.03 5.49
#